data_AF-A0A0G2UEP8-F1
#
_entry.id   AF-A0A0G2UEP8-F1
#
_cell.length_a   1.000
_cell.length_b   1.000
_cell.length_c   1.000
_cell.angle_alpha   90.00
_cell.angle_beta   90.00
_cell.angle_gamma   90.00
#
_symmetry.space_group_name_H-M   'P 1'
#
loop_
_entity.id
_entity.type
_entity.pdbx_description
1 polymer ?
#
loop_
_entity_poly.entity_id
_entity_poly.type
_entity_poly.pdbx_seq_one_letter_code
_entity_poly.pdbx_strand_id
1 'polypeptide(L)'
;MKSYNFASRFNFTQRLSRLYELKPNKSTQVHQFYEDCLKESGASAAQLDALKKGDFNAVDDKAKCFLKCLQNKKGILENGVPNEAAIHKVMTPAVGNSPPKNTLAKCNGLKGANECDTAFQIYKCYRQEHVGLI
;
A
#
# COMPACT_ATOMS: atom_id res chain seq x y z
N MET A 1 -65.65 5.38 8.67
CA MET A 1 -64.86 4.72 9.72
C MET A 1 -64.05 3.58 9.12
N LYS A 2 -62.73 3.70 9.05
CA LYS A 2 -61.73 2.66 9.30
C LYS A 2 -60.33 3.31 9.27
N SER A 3 -59.68 3.24 10.43
CA SER A 3 -58.39 3.86 10.77
C SER A 3 -57.26 3.43 9.86
N TYR A 4 -56.38 4.37 9.50
CA TYR A 4 -55.01 4.06 9.09
C TYR A 4 -54.07 4.59 10.17
N ASN A 5 -53.48 3.67 10.93
CA ASN A 5 -52.50 3.94 11.97
C ASN A 5 -51.08 3.76 11.39
N PHE A 6 -50.33 4.87 11.43
CA PHE A 6 -48.91 5.01 11.75
C PHE A 6 -48.01 3.76 11.63
N ALA A 7 -47.26 3.64 10.53
CA ALA A 7 -45.83 3.25 10.52
C ALA A 7 -45.39 2.87 9.08
N SER A 8 -44.92 3.86 8.32
CA SER A 8 -43.79 3.72 7.37
C SER A 8 -43.73 4.96 6.47
N ARG A 9 -43.57 6.12 7.09
CA ARG A 9 -42.96 7.27 6.41
C ARG A 9 -41.45 7.12 6.53
N PHE A 10 -40.89 6.12 5.86
CA PHE A 10 -39.45 6.09 5.61
C PHE A 10 -39.16 7.19 4.59
N ASN A 11 -38.91 8.38 5.13
CA ASN A 11 -38.53 9.55 4.35
C ASN A 11 -37.36 9.19 3.44
N PHE A 12 -37.55 9.40 2.14
CA PHE A 12 -36.58 9.19 1.07
C PHE A 12 -35.22 9.86 1.36
N THR A 13 -35.22 10.91 2.18
CA THR A 13 -34.03 11.63 2.66
C THR A 13 -33.14 10.82 3.60
N GLN A 14 -33.67 9.86 4.36
CA GLN A 14 -32.86 9.05 5.29
C GLN A 14 -32.12 7.89 4.60
N ARG A 15 -32.48 7.56 3.36
CA ARG A 15 -31.81 6.53 2.54
C ARG A 15 -30.59 7.09 1.79
N LEU A 16 -30.61 8.38 1.42
CA LEU A 16 -29.48 9.05 0.78
C LEU A 16 -28.27 9.21 1.72
N SER A 17 -28.51 9.38 3.03
CA SER A 17 -27.45 9.50 4.04
C SER A 17 -26.58 8.24 4.17
N ARG A 18 -27.13 7.04 3.90
CA ARG A 18 -26.36 5.77 3.94
C ARG A 18 -25.57 5.46 2.68
N LEU A 19 -25.89 6.06 1.53
CA LEU A 19 -25.11 5.88 0.30
C LEU A 19 -23.87 6.79 0.27
N TYR A 20 -23.80 7.78 1.15
CA TYR A 20 -22.63 8.61 1.43
C TYR A 20 -21.71 8.01 2.51
N GLU A 21 -22.02 6.82 3.04
CA GLU A 21 -21.06 6.05 3.84
C GLU A 21 -20.08 5.35 2.89
N LEU A 22 -19.07 6.13 2.47
CA LEU A 22 -17.70 5.72 2.16
C LEU A 22 -17.55 4.42 1.34
N LYS A 23 -17.74 4.50 0.01
CA LYS A 23 -16.79 3.78 -0.84
C LYS A 23 -15.43 4.44 -0.61
N PRO A 24 -14.39 3.74 -0.12
CA PRO A 24 -13.09 4.34 0.05
C PRO A 24 -12.65 4.85 -1.33
N ASN A 25 -12.56 6.17 -1.46
CA ASN A 25 -11.84 6.73 -2.59
C ASN A 25 -10.41 6.21 -2.43
N LYS A 26 -9.89 5.47 -3.42
CA LYS A 26 -8.50 4.97 -3.37
C LYS A 26 -7.50 6.08 -2.99
N SER A 27 -7.80 7.33 -3.34
CA SER A 27 -7.02 8.52 -2.97
C SER A 27 -6.95 8.75 -1.45
N THR A 28 -8.06 8.58 -0.71
CA THR A 28 -8.07 8.81 0.75
C THR A 28 -7.31 7.73 1.51
N GLN A 29 -7.35 6.49 1.04
CA GLN A 29 -6.62 5.39 1.69
C GLN A 29 -5.10 5.48 1.48
N VAL A 30 -4.64 5.87 0.29
CA VAL A 30 -3.21 6.08 0.01
C VAL A 30 -2.63 7.20 0.89
N HIS A 31 -3.40 8.28 1.07
CA HIS A 31 -3.00 9.38 1.94
C HIS A 31 -2.88 8.95 3.41
N GLN A 32 -3.86 8.19 3.91
CA GLN A 32 -3.85 7.66 5.28
C GLN A 32 -2.63 6.77 5.55
N PHE A 33 -2.32 5.83 4.65
CA PHE A 33 -1.15 4.97 4.80
C PHE A 33 0.16 5.75 4.84
N TYR A 34 0.27 6.78 4.00
CA TYR A 34 1.45 7.63 3.98
C TYR A 34 1.64 8.36 5.32
N GLU A 35 0.61 9.00 5.86
CA GLU A 35 0.70 9.71 7.14
C GLU A 35 0.99 8.79 8.32
N ASP A 36 0.33 7.63 8.38
CA ASP A 36 0.58 6.62 9.41
C ASP A 36 2.03 6.16 9.39
N CYS A 37 2.57 5.89 8.20
CA CYS A 37 3.92 5.40 8.07
C CYS A 37 4.98 6.48 8.36
N LEU A 38 4.69 7.77 8.10
CA LEU A 38 5.57 8.85 8.58
C LEU A 38 5.64 8.86 10.11
N LYS A 39 4.49 8.70 10.78
CA LYS A 39 4.43 8.64 12.26
C LYS A 39 5.14 7.42 12.81
N GLU A 40 4.91 6.23 12.25
CA GLU A 40 5.49 4.97 12.71
C GLU A 40 7.02 4.92 12.51
N SER A 41 7.51 5.39 11.37
CA SER A 41 8.94 5.35 11.06
C SER A 41 9.74 6.54 11.63
N GLY A 42 9.06 7.63 11.98
CA GLY A 42 9.69 8.90 12.33
C GLY A 42 10.47 9.55 11.17
N ALA A 43 10.21 9.13 9.93
CA ALA A 43 10.78 9.73 8.73
C ALA A 43 10.12 11.09 8.44
N SER A 44 10.89 12.00 7.86
CA SER A 44 10.38 13.23 7.26
C SER A 44 10.17 13.07 5.75
N ALA A 45 9.34 13.91 5.15
CA ALA A 45 9.10 13.88 3.70
C ALA A 45 10.40 14.02 2.88
N ALA A 46 11.37 14.81 3.36
CA ALA A 46 12.66 15.02 2.70
C ALA A 46 13.50 13.73 2.65
N GLN A 47 13.47 12.91 3.71
CA GLN A 47 14.20 11.63 3.76
C GLN A 47 13.63 10.60 2.78
N LEU A 48 12.39 10.78 2.34
CA LEU A 48 11.74 9.88 1.38
C LEU A 48 12.04 10.26 -0.08
N ASP A 49 12.66 11.41 -0.34
CA ASP A 49 12.91 11.85 -1.72
C ASP A 49 13.89 10.95 -2.45
N ALA A 50 14.85 10.36 -1.74
CA ALA A 50 15.76 9.35 -2.28
C ALA A 50 15.00 8.12 -2.81
N LEU A 51 14.00 7.63 -2.06
CA LEU A 51 13.15 6.49 -2.47
C LEU A 51 12.34 6.82 -3.74
N LYS A 52 11.77 8.03 -3.82
CA LYS A 52 11.01 8.48 -5.00
C LYS A 52 11.91 8.54 -6.23
N LYS A 53 13.09 9.14 -6.09
CA LYS A 53 14.08 9.31 -7.16
C LYS A 53 14.81 8.01 -7.54
N GLY A 54 14.74 6.99 -6.69
CA GLY A 54 15.50 5.75 -6.88
C GLY A 54 16.99 5.87 -6.55
N ASP A 55 17.38 6.91 -5.79
CA ASP A 55 18.74 7.05 -5.28
C ASP A 55 18.92 6.19 -4.02
N PHE A 56 19.10 4.89 -4.23
CA PHE A 56 19.15 3.90 -3.15
C PHE A 56 20.37 4.02 -2.23
N ASN A 57 21.38 4.81 -2.61
CA ASN A 57 22.56 5.05 -1.78
C ASN A 57 22.30 6.12 -0.70
N ALA A 58 21.32 6.99 -0.94
CA ALA A 58 20.92 8.06 -0.02
C ALA A 58 19.74 7.68 0.89
N VAL A 59 19.30 6.41 0.89
CA VAL A 59 18.16 5.95 1.70
C VAL A 59 18.62 5.56 3.10
N ASP A 60 18.24 6.39 4.08
CA ASP A 60 18.50 6.13 5.49
C ASP A 60 17.52 5.12 6.13
N ASP A 61 17.82 4.70 7.36
CA ASP A 61 17.05 3.65 8.04
C ASP A 61 15.60 4.06 8.35
N LYS A 62 15.32 5.34 8.55
CA LYS A 62 13.95 5.83 8.76
C LYS A 62 13.15 5.69 7.48
N ALA A 63 13.73 6.05 6.34
CA ALA A 63 13.13 5.85 5.03
C ALA A 63 12.90 4.36 4.72
N LYS A 64 13.82 3.47 5.10
CA LYS A 64 13.62 2.01 4.99
C LYS A 64 12.47 1.52 5.86
N CYS A 65 12.34 2.01 7.10
CA CYS A 65 11.22 1.62 7.96
C CYS A 65 9.88 2.19 7.49
N PHE A 66 9.86 3.40 6.94
CA PHE A 66 8.69 3.96 6.27
C PHE A 66 8.22 3.04 5.13
N LEU A 67 9.17 2.57 4.33
CA LEU A 67 8.94 1.67 3.21
C LEU A 67 8.38 0.31 3.66
N LYS A 68 8.92 -0.27 4.74
CA LYS A 68 8.37 -1.47 5.39
C LYS A 68 6.90 -1.26 5.78
N CYS A 69 6.60 -0.16 6.48
CA CYS A 69 5.23 0.15 6.90
C CYS A 69 4.27 0.24 5.71
N LEU A 70 4.66 0.93 4.63
CA LEU A 70 3.80 1.03 3.43
C LEU A 70 3.57 -0.33 2.77
N GLN A 71 4.62 -1.16 2.65
CA GLN A 71 4.50 -2.49 2.08
C GLN A 71 3.58 -3.38 2.92
N ASN A 72 3.68 -3.32 4.25
CA ASN A 72 2.78 -4.04 5.15
C ASN A 72 1.31 -3.56 5.01
N LYS A 73 1.06 -2.26 5.05
CA LYS A 73 -0.31 -1.71 4.91
C LYS A 73 -0.94 -2.02 3.55
N LYS A 74 -0.13 -2.13 2.50
CA LYS A 74 -0.57 -2.55 1.15
C LYS A 74 -0.65 -4.08 0.99
N GLY A 75 -0.26 -4.85 1.99
CA GLY A 75 -0.25 -6.32 1.95
C GLY A 75 0.82 -6.90 1.02
N ILE A 76 1.83 -6.13 0.63
CA ILE A 76 2.96 -6.57 -0.21
C ILE A 76 3.92 -7.42 0.61
N LEU A 77 4.12 -7.02 1.86
CA LEU A 77 4.85 -7.79 2.86
C LEU A 77 3.90 -8.19 3.98
N GLU A 78 4.08 -9.40 4.49
CA GLU A 78 3.46 -9.89 5.72
C GLU A 78 4.59 -10.42 6.61
N ASN A 79 4.83 -9.76 7.74
CA ASN A 79 5.91 -10.10 8.68
C ASN A 79 7.29 -10.21 7.99
N GLY A 80 7.58 -9.33 7.04
CA GLY A 80 8.85 -9.32 6.29
C GLY A 80 8.98 -10.43 5.24
N VAL A 81 7.87 -11.11 4.92
CA VAL A 81 7.76 -12.09 3.84
C VAL A 81 6.93 -11.51 2.70
N PRO A 82 7.41 -11.54 1.45
CA PRO A 82 6.64 -11.17 0.26
C PRO A 82 5.33 -11.96 0.12
N ASN A 83 4.23 -11.25 -0.03
CA ASN A 83 2.95 -11.82 -0.46
C ASN A 83 2.91 -11.79 -1.99
N GLU A 84 3.21 -12.94 -2.61
CA GLU A 84 3.30 -13.04 -4.06
C GLU A 84 2.00 -12.70 -4.77
N ALA A 85 0.85 -13.05 -4.19
CA ALA A 85 -0.45 -12.73 -4.77
C ALA A 85 -0.72 -11.22 -4.81
N ALA A 86 -0.36 -10.50 -3.73
CA ALA A 86 -0.46 -9.06 -3.68
C ALA A 86 0.51 -8.39 -4.67
N ILE A 87 1.75 -8.88 -4.73
CA ILE A 87 2.75 -8.39 -5.69
C ILE A 87 2.27 -8.61 -7.12
N HIS A 88 1.80 -9.81 -7.48
CA HIS A 88 1.23 -10.10 -8.79
C HIS A 88 0.12 -9.12 -9.16
N LYS A 89 -0.79 -8.83 -8.24
CA LYS A 89 -1.88 -7.87 -8.45
C LYS A 89 -1.39 -6.45 -8.74
N VAL A 90 -0.27 -6.04 -8.12
CA VAL A 90 0.39 -4.75 -8.39
C VAL A 90 1.10 -4.76 -9.76
N MET A 91 1.63 -5.91 -10.18
CA MET A 91 2.37 -6.05 -11.44
C MET A 91 1.47 -6.11 -12.68
N THR A 92 0.31 -6.76 -12.62
CA THR A 92 -0.59 -6.97 -13.77
C THR A 92 -0.90 -5.69 -14.58
N PRO A 93 -1.16 -4.53 -13.97
CA PRO A 93 -1.41 -3.29 -14.71
C PRO A 93 -0.17 -2.68 -15.38
N ALA A 94 1.04 -2.99 -14.90
CA ALA A 94 2.29 -2.34 -15.31
C ALA A 94 3.04 -3.08 -16.43
N VAL A 95 2.90 -4.40 -16.53
CA VAL A 95 3.65 -5.27 -17.47
C VAL A 95 2.76 -6.13 -18.36
N GLY A 96 1.44 -6.09 -18.20
CA GLY A 96 0.54 -7.11 -18.76
C GLY A 96 0.64 -8.44 -17.98
N ASN A 97 0.21 -9.55 -18.59
CA ASN A 97 0.06 -10.87 -17.93
C ASN A 97 1.36 -11.56 -17.47
N SER A 98 2.52 -10.91 -17.54
CA SER A 98 3.72 -11.48 -16.94
C SER A 98 4.67 -10.40 -16.43
N PRO A 99 4.95 -10.35 -15.12
CA PRO A 99 6.27 -9.98 -14.60
C PRO A 99 7.37 -10.54 -15.52
N PRO A 100 8.54 -9.89 -15.66
CA PRO A 100 9.71 -10.57 -16.22
C PRO A 100 9.80 -11.94 -15.54
N LYS A 101 9.67 -13.01 -16.34
CA LYS A 101 9.71 -14.38 -15.80
C LYS A 101 11.01 -14.43 -15.00
N ASN A 102 10.89 -14.66 -13.69
CA ASN A 102 11.96 -14.71 -12.67
C ASN A 102 12.10 -13.50 -11.72
N THR A 103 11.36 -12.39 -11.84
CA THR A 103 11.48 -11.28 -10.86
C THR A 103 11.14 -11.71 -9.44
N LEU A 104 10.07 -12.48 -9.24
CA LEU A 104 9.69 -13.01 -7.93
C LEU A 104 10.81 -13.89 -7.34
N ALA A 105 11.31 -14.84 -8.14
CA ALA A 105 12.40 -15.74 -7.74
C ALA A 105 13.69 -14.98 -7.39
N LYS A 106 13.98 -13.88 -8.10
CA LYS A 106 15.16 -13.04 -7.89
C LYS A 106 15.03 -12.18 -6.62
N CYS A 107 13.86 -11.60 -6.37
CA CYS A 107 13.71 -10.57 -5.36
C CYS A 107 13.11 -11.07 -4.02
N ASN A 108 12.26 -12.11 -4.03
CA ASN A 108 11.51 -12.48 -2.82
C ASN A 108 12.37 -13.10 -1.71
N GLY A 109 13.51 -13.69 -2.07
CA GLY A 109 14.44 -14.29 -1.11
C GLY A 109 15.38 -13.30 -0.43
N LEU A 110 15.37 -12.02 -0.83
CA LEU A 110 16.32 -11.04 -0.31
C LEU A 110 16.06 -10.74 1.17
N LYS A 111 17.15 -10.66 1.94
CA LYS A 111 17.17 -10.33 3.36
C LYS A 111 18.16 -9.21 3.62
N GLY A 112 17.81 -8.34 4.56
CA GLY A 112 18.67 -7.27 5.05
C GLY A 112 19.11 -7.51 6.49
N ALA A 113 19.79 -6.52 7.07
CA ALA A 113 20.26 -6.57 8.45
C ALA A 113 19.12 -6.64 9.49
N ASN A 114 17.94 -6.13 9.13
CA ASN A 114 16.73 -6.17 9.95
C ASN A 114 15.49 -6.16 9.03
N GLU A 115 14.28 -6.10 9.60
CA GLU A 115 13.04 -6.11 8.83
C GLU A 115 12.86 -4.89 7.92
N CYS A 116 13.29 -3.70 8.35
CA CYS A 116 13.23 -2.49 7.53
C CYS A 116 14.19 -2.61 6.33
N ASP A 117 15.42 -3.07 6.59
CA ASP A 117 16.41 -3.28 5.55
C ASP A 117 15.99 -4.41 4.59
N THR A 118 15.35 -5.48 5.09
CA THR A 118 14.76 -6.53 4.25
C THR A 118 13.72 -5.97 3.30
N ALA A 119 12.78 -5.17 3.82
CA ALA A 119 11.76 -4.51 2.98
C ALA A 119 12.40 -3.60 1.92
N PHE A 120 13.49 -2.94 2.26
CA PHE A 120 14.26 -2.10 1.34
C PHE A 120 14.99 -2.90 0.25
N GLN A 121 15.68 -3.99 0.59
CA GLN A 121 16.37 -4.83 -0.41
C GLN A 121 15.40 -5.43 -1.42
N ILE A 122 14.25 -5.92 -0.95
CA ILE A 122 13.18 -6.44 -1.80
C ILE A 122 12.70 -5.32 -2.74
N TYR A 123 12.30 -4.17 -2.19
CA TYR A 123 11.83 -3.04 -3.00
C TYR A 123 12.85 -2.56 -4.03
N LYS A 124 14.12 -2.42 -3.64
CA LYS A 124 15.22 -2.04 -4.50
C LYS A 124 15.35 -3.01 -5.68
N CYS A 125 15.31 -4.31 -5.42
CA CYS A 125 15.36 -5.33 -6.46
C CYS A 125 14.20 -5.18 -7.44
N TYR A 126 12.96 -5.05 -6.96
CA TYR A 126 11.80 -4.83 -7.85
C TYR A 126 11.94 -3.55 -8.69
N ARG A 127 12.41 -2.44 -8.10
CA ARG A 127 12.65 -1.19 -8.84
C ARG A 127 13.72 -1.36 -9.91
N GLN A 128 14.77 -2.14 -9.66
CA GLN A 128 15.81 -2.47 -10.64
C GLN A 128 15.30 -3.37 -11.76
N GLU A 129 14.32 -4.22 -11.49
CA GLU A 129 13.57 -5.01 -12.49
C GLU A 129 12.47 -4.20 -13.18
N HIS A 130 12.44 -2.87 -12.99
CA HIS A 130 11.45 -1.94 -13.53
C HIS A 130 10.00 -2.23 -13.08
N VAL A 131 9.84 -2.77 -11.87
CA VAL A 131 8.56 -3.06 -11.23
C VAL A 131 8.28 -2.06 -10.11
N GLY A 132 7.19 -1.31 -10.25
CA GLY A 132 6.71 -0.38 -9.21
C GLY A 132 5.82 -1.08 -8.19
N LEU A 133 6.35 -1.41 -7.01
CA LEU A 133 5.57 -2.01 -5.92
C LEU A 133 4.66 -1.01 -5.19
N ILE A 134 5.03 0.28 -5.15
CA ILE A 134 4.34 1.30 -4.35
C ILE A 134 4.22 2.64 -5.04
#